data_AF-W1Y7W1-F1
#
_entry.id   AF-W1Y7W1-F1
#
_cell.length_a   1.000
_cell.length_b   1.000
_cell.length_c   1.000
_cell.angle_alpha   90.00
_cell.angle_beta   90.00
_cell.angle_gamma   90.00
#
_symmetry.space_group_name_H-M   'P 1'
#
loop_
_entity.id
_entity.type
_entity.pdbx_description
1 polymer ?
#
loop_
_entity_poly.entity_id
_entity_poly.type
_entity_poly.pdbx_seq_one_letter_code
_entity_poly.pdbx_strand_id
1 'polypeptide(L)' 'MPRYKIIMQYPDGVNEEQDEVFETEENAEEYANYLVSCSQVGAEILNLSNPGDYPLDDYEDPDFEIIEIED' A
#
# COMPACT_ATOMS: atom_id res chain seq x y z
N MET A 1 17.28 -13.63 12.83
CA MET A 1 16.76 -14.03 11.51
C MET A 1 16.37 -12.74 10.81
N PRO A 2 16.52 -12.62 9.49
CA PRO A 2 16.07 -11.42 8.80
C PRO A 2 14.58 -11.21 9.09
N ARG A 3 14.19 -9.95 9.27
CA ARG A 3 12.78 -9.54 9.32
C ARG A 3 12.54 -8.53 8.22
N TYR A 4 11.29 -8.40 7.80
CA TYR A 4 10.91 -7.57 6.66
C TYR A 4 9.85 -6.56 7.07
N LYS A 5 10.01 -5.33 6.57
CA LYS A 5 9.03 -4.23 6.71
C LYS A 5 8.63 -3.71 5.33
N ILE A 6 7.42 -3.19 5.25
CA ILE A 6 6.85 -2.59 4.04
C ILE A 6 6.89 -1.07 4.18
N ILE A 7 7.31 -0.39 3.13
CA ILE A 7 7.15 1.05 2.94
C ILE A 7 6.21 1.24 1.75
N MET A 8 4.99 1.70 2.02
CA MET A 8 4.06 2.12 0.96
C MET A 8 4.54 3.46 0.39
N GLN A 9 4.46 3.62 -0.93
CA GLN A 9 4.90 4.81 -1.66
C GLN A 9 3.71 5.37 -2.43
N TYR A 10 3.14 6.47 -1.92
CA TYR A 10 1.96 7.09 -2.52
C TYR A 10 2.34 8.05 -3.66
N PRO A 11 1.48 8.22 -4.67
CA PRO A 11 1.74 9.10 -5.83
C PRO A 11 2.01 10.57 -5.48
N ASP A 12 1.55 11.02 -4.31
CA ASP A 12 1.81 12.37 -3.79
C ASP A 12 3.23 12.55 -3.20
N GLY A 13 4.05 11.49 -3.24
CA GLY A 13 5.41 11.45 -2.73
C GLY A 13 5.51 11.16 -1.24
N VAL A 14 4.39 10.84 -0.57
CA VAL A 14 4.39 10.38 0.81
C VAL A 14 4.79 8.90 0.86
N ASN A 15 5.78 8.60 1.71
CA ASN A 15 6.15 7.23 2.03
C ASN A 15 5.65 6.90 3.45
N GLU A 16 5.01 5.75 3.59
CA GLU A 16 4.45 5.28 4.86
C GLU A 16 5.02 3.90 5.23
N GLU A 17 5.81 3.87 6.29
CA GLU A 17 6.30 2.63 6.88
C GLU A 17 5.17 1.93 7.64
N GLN A 18 4.85 0.69 7.26
CA GLN A 18 3.83 -0.11 7.92
C GLN A 18 4.31 -0.62 9.29
N ASP A 19 3.37 -0.84 10.22
CA ASP A 19 3.66 -1.28 11.58
C ASP A 19 4.01 -2.78 11.63
N GLU A 20 3.42 -3.58 10.74
CA GLU A 20 3.64 -5.01 10.65
C GLU A 20 5.09 -5.37 10.29
N VAL A 21 5.57 -6.45 10.90
CA VAL A 21 6.90 -7.01 10.64
C VAL A 21 6.76 -8.49 10.30
N PHE A 22 7.41 -8.92 9.22
CA PHE A 22 7.26 -10.26 8.67
C PHE A 22 8.55 -11.07 8.81
N GLU A 23 8.41 -12.39 8.96
CA GLU A 23 9.56 -13.32 9.02
C GLU A 23 10.12 -13.68 7.64
N THR A 24 9.33 -13.48 6.58
CA THR A 24 9.72 -13.75 5.19
C THR A 24 9.32 -12.58 4.30
N GLU A 25 10.12 -12.34 3.26
CA GLU A 25 9.84 -11.33 2.24
C GLU A 25 8.54 -11.63 1.48
N GLU A 26 8.27 -12.90 1.17
CA GLU A 26 7.05 -13.37 0.50
C GLU A 26 5.77 -12.99 1.27
N ASN A 27 5.77 -13.14 2.60
CA ASN A 27 4.62 -12.75 3.41
C ASN A 27 4.43 -11.22 3.44
N ALA A 28 5.53 -10.46 3.43
CA ALA A 28 5.46 -9.00 3.33
C ALA A 28 4.93 -8.57 1.95
N GLU A 29 5.35 -9.23 0.87
CA GLU A 29 4.88 -8.96 -0.49
C GLU A 29 3.40 -9.30 -0.66
N GLU A 30 2.92 -10.44 -0.15
CA GLU A 30 1.51 -10.79 -0.18
C GLU A 30 0.67 -9.72 0.56
N TYR A 31 1.13 -9.27 1.73
CA TYR A 31 0.44 -8.25 2.50
C TYR A 31 0.49 -6.87 1.83
N ALA A 32 1.62 -6.47 1.24
CA ALA A 32 1.74 -5.22 0.51
C ALA A 32 0.78 -5.17 -0.69
N ASN A 33 0.69 -6.25 -1.47
CA ASN A 33 -0.27 -6.37 -2.57
C ASN A 33 -1.73 -6.31 -2.07
N TYR A 34 -2.01 -6.88 -0.90
CA TYR A 34 -3.32 -6.73 -0.25
C TYR A 34 -3.62 -5.26 0.09
N LEU A 35 -2.66 -4.51 0.62
CA LEU A 35 -2.83 -3.07 0.91
C LEU A 35 -3.08 -2.25 -0.36
N VAL A 36 -2.36 -2.51 -1.45
CA VAL A 36 -2.61 -1.88 -2.76
C VAL A 36 -4.03 -2.16 -3.23
N SER A 37 -4.48 -3.42 -3.15
CA SER A 37 -5.85 -3.79 -3.51
C SER A 37 -6.90 -3.08 -2.65
N CYS A 38 -6.65 -2.95 -1.35
CA CYS A 38 -7.53 -2.19 -0.44
C CYS A 38 -7.61 -0.71 -0.83
N SER A 39 -6.49 -0.10 -1.22
CA SER A 39 -6.44 1.29 -1.68
C SER A 39 -7.31 1.48 -2.94
N GLN A 40 -7.16 0.59 -3.92
CA GLN A 40 -7.96 0.62 -5.16
C GLN A 40 -9.47 0.50 -4.89
N VAL A 41 -9.87 -0.47 -4.06
CA VAL A 41 -11.29 -0.64 -3.67
C VAL A 41 -11.80 0.59 -2.90
N GLY A 42 -10.97 1.20 -2.05
CA GLY A 42 -11.29 2.44 -1.37
C GLY A 42 -11.58 3.59 -2.35
N ALA A 43 -10.76 3.75 -3.38
CA ALA A 43 -10.95 4.76 -4.43
C ALA A 43 -12.26 4.54 -5.19
N GLU A 44 -12.58 3.30 -5.57
CA GLU A 44 -13.85 2.96 -6.21
C GLU A 44 -15.06 3.32 -5.31
N ILE A 45 -14.98 3.01 -4.02
CA ILE A 45 -16.04 3.34 -3.05
C ILE A 45 -16.22 4.86 -2.94
N LEU A 46 -15.13 5.63 -2.87
CA LEU A 46 -15.20 7.10 -2.78
C LEU A 46 -15.81 7.72 -4.04
N ASN A 47 -15.39 7.26 -5.22
CA ASN A 47 -15.96 7.68 -6.50
C ASN A 47 -17.47 7.42 -6.57
N LEU A 48 -17.94 6.27 -6.08
CA LEU A 48 -19.36 5.93 -6.03
C LEU A 48 -20.14 6.67 -4.94
N SER A 49 -19.48 6.98 -3.82
CA SER A 49 -20.11 7.64 -2.68
C SER A 49 -20.39 9.11 -2.93
N ASN A 50 -19.54 9.80 -3.70
CA ASN A 50 -19.74 11.19 -4.08
C ASN A 50 -19.27 11.44 -5.52
N PRO A 51 -20.07 11.02 -6.52
CA PRO A 51 -19.68 11.07 -7.92
C PRO A 51 -19.31 12.48 -8.37
N GLY A 52 -18.07 12.64 -8.85
CA GLY A 52 -17.51 13.91 -9.32
C GLY A 52 -16.48 14.55 -8.39
N ASP A 53 -16.53 14.26 -7.08
CA ASP A 53 -15.53 14.77 -6.12
C ASP A 53 -14.28 13.89 -6.02
N TYR A 54 -14.41 12.60 -6.37
CA TYR A 54 -13.31 11.62 -6.39
C TYR A 54 -13.28 10.85 -7.72
N PRO A 55 -12.86 11.45 -8.84
CA PRO A 55 -12.80 10.75 -10.13
C PRO A 55 -11.84 9.57 -10.07
N LEU A 56 -12.31 8.37 -10.43
CA LEU A 56 -11.47 7.17 -10.41
C LEU A 56 -10.33 7.24 -11.44
N ASP A 57 -10.53 7.94 -12.56
CA ASP A 57 -9.51 8.12 -13.61
C ASP A 57 -8.30 8.94 -13.13
N ASP A 58 -8.46 9.72 -12.06
CA ASP A 58 -7.39 10.52 -11.44
C ASP A 58 -6.66 9.76 -10.32
N TYR A 59 -7.14 8.57 -9.94
CA TYR A 59 -6.53 7.76 -8.90
C TYR A 59 -5.38 6.93 -9.48
N GLU A 60 -4.23 6.98 -8.81
CA GLU A 60 -3.04 6.20 -9.11
C GLU A 60 -2.78 5.25 -7.94
N ASP A 61 -2.50 3.98 -8.23
CA ASP A 61 -2.19 2.99 -7.19
C ASP A 61 -0.87 3.31 -6.49
N PRO A 62 -0.77 3.08 -5.17
CA PRO A 62 0.50 3.18 -4.47
C PRO A 62 1.44 2.05 -4.89
N ASP A 63 2.73 2.38 -4.99
CA ASP A 63 3.81 1.39 -5.06
C ASP A 63 4.22 0.95 -3.65
N PHE A 64 5.12 -0.02 -3.54
CA PHE A 64 5.72 -0.41 -2.27
C PHE A 64 7.18 -0.86 -2.41
N GLU A 65 7.92 -0.72 -1.31
CA GLU A 65 9.25 -1.28 -1.14
C GLU A 65 9.26 -2.19 0.10
N ILE A 66 9.94 -3.33 -0.02
CA ILE A 66 10.17 -4.24 1.11
C ILE A 66 11.63 -4.12 1.52
N ILE A 67 11.86 -3.82 2.79
CA ILE A 67 13.20 -3.69 3.35
C ILE A 67 13.46 -4.80 4.37
N GLU A 68 14.67 -5.37 4.31
CA GLU A 68 15.18 -6.22 5.38
C GLU A 68 15.66 -5.33 6.54
N ILE A 69 15.24 -5.64 7.76
CA ILE A 69 15.64 -4.92 8.97
C ILE A 69 16.52 -5.82 9.85
N GLU A 70 17.58 -5.22 10.41
CA GLU A 70 18.34 -5.85 11.49
C GLU A 70 17.56 -5.70 12.80
N ASP A 71 17.55 -6.78 13.59
CA ASP A 71 16.90 -6.85 14.91
C ASP A 71 17.56 -5.90 15.93
#